data_AF-A0A821IN70-F1
#
_entry.id   AF-A0A821IN70-F1
#
_cell.length_a   1.000
_cell.length_b   1.000
_cell.length_c   1.000
_cell.angle_alpha   90.00
_cell.angle_beta   90.00
_cell.angle_gamma   90.00
#
_symmetry.space_group_name_H-M   'P 1'
#
loop_
_entity.id
_entity.type
_entity.pdbx_description
1 polymer ?
#
loop_
_entity_poly.entity_id
_entity_poly.type
_entity_poly.pdbx_seq_one_letter_code
_entity_poly.pdbx_strand_id
1 'polypeptide(L)'
;MISQHIQLLKLFRKVIPPLRSHAHKGESGSIGVVGVVGGSEDYADAPIFASMAAYRTGAHLVHVFCVKEAAIPIKSFSPDLIVHPLLNSKNFSNDISKLLHTLVIGSGVGRDEYILSNIKQLIDILRKQDKPIPIVIDVNGLF
;
A
#
# COMPACT_ATOMS: atom_id res chain seq x y z
N MET A 1 17.99 -25.90 12.57
CA MET A 1 16.80 -25.05 12.35
C MET A 1 16.69 -23.86 13.32
N ILE A 2 16.74 -24.04 14.65
CA ILE A 2 16.59 -22.92 15.62
C ILE A 2 17.63 -21.80 15.43
N SER A 3 18.89 -22.14 15.12
CA SER A 3 19.98 -21.18 14.91
C SER A 3 19.72 -20.21 13.74
N GLN A 4 19.17 -20.70 12.61
CA GLN A 4 18.84 -19.87 11.44
C GLN A 4 17.69 -18.91 11.72
N HIS A 5 16.65 -19.35 12.44
CA HIS A 5 15.52 -18.49 12.80
C HIS A 5 15.98 -17.30 13.65
N ILE A 6 16.83 -17.53 14.64
CA ILE A 6 17.42 -16.47 15.48
C ILE A 6 18.25 -15.51 14.63
N GLN A 7 19.00 -16.03 13.65
CA GLN A 7 19.81 -15.19 12.76
C GLN A 7 18.95 -14.29 11.87
N LEU A 8 17.84 -14.79 11.33
CA LEU A 8 16.88 -13.98 10.55
C LEU A 8 16.25 -12.88 11.38
N LEU A 9 15.81 -13.17 12.61
CA LEU A 9 15.26 -12.16 13.52
C LEU A 9 16.29 -11.07 13.87
N LYS A 10 17.55 -11.46 14.08
CA LYS A 10 18.65 -10.50 14.29
C LYS A 10 18.90 -9.60 13.08
N LEU A 11 18.76 -10.14 11.87
CA LEU A 11 18.86 -9.35 10.63
C LEU A 11 17.68 -8.39 10.48
N PHE A 12 16.45 -8.89 10.66
CA PHE A 12 15.24 -8.08 10.56
C PHE A 12 15.25 -6.88 11.51
N ARG A 13 15.67 -7.08 12.77
CA ARG A 13 15.77 -6.00 13.76
C ARG A 13 16.72 -4.87 13.34
N LYS A 14 17.72 -5.15 12.50
CA LYS A 14 18.64 -4.12 11.98
C LYS A 14 18.01 -3.26 10.88
N VAL A 15 16.95 -3.75 10.23
CA VAL A 15 16.24 -3.02 9.17
C VAL A 15 15.22 -2.04 9.76
N ILE A 16 14.73 -2.30 10.99
CA ILE A 16 13.78 -1.42 11.66
C ILE A 16 14.50 -0.11 12.05
N PRO A 17 14.08 1.03 11.51
CA PRO A 17 14.68 2.32 11.82
C PRO A 17 14.35 2.72 13.28
N PRO A 18 15.31 3.26 14.04
CA PRO A 18 15.04 3.74 15.39
C PRO A 18 14.20 5.02 15.36
N LEU A 19 13.28 5.17 16.31
CA LEU A 19 12.55 6.41 16.51
C LEU A 19 13.51 7.51 16.98
N ARG A 20 13.52 8.66 16.30
CA ARG A 20 14.35 9.82 16.64
C ARG A 20 13.48 11.01 17.00
N SER A 21 13.81 11.70 18.08
CA SER A 21 13.10 12.88 18.59
C SER A 21 13.03 14.06 17.61
N HIS A 22 13.94 14.10 16.63
CA HIS A 22 14.04 15.18 15.64
C HIS A 22 13.62 14.76 14.24
N ALA A 23 13.05 13.56 14.06
CA ALA A 23 12.59 13.14 12.74
C ALA A 23 11.34 13.92 12.33
N HIS A 24 11.38 14.52 11.14
CA HIS A 24 10.25 15.26 10.56
C HIS A 24 9.45 14.39 9.58
N LYS A 25 8.22 14.81 9.25
CA LYS A 25 7.36 14.17 8.24
C LYS A 25 8.12 13.97 6.93
N GLY A 26 8.41 12.71 6.59
CA GLY A 26 9.01 12.33 5.30
C GLY A 26 10.54 12.16 5.29
N GLU A 27 11.23 12.26 6.44
CA GLU A 27 12.69 12.03 6.48
C GLU A 27 13.05 10.55 6.74
N SER A 28 13.98 10.07 5.90
CA SER A 28 14.78 8.83 5.97
C SER A 28 14.52 7.92 7.17
N GLY A 29 13.49 7.09 7.03
CA GLY A 29 13.26 5.91 7.86
C GLY A 29 12.27 6.08 9.01
N SER A 30 11.90 7.28 9.44
CA SER A 30 11.02 7.38 10.62
C SER A 30 9.51 7.30 10.30
N ILE A 31 9.14 7.44 9.02
CA ILE A 31 7.75 7.68 8.59
C ILE A 31 7.51 6.97 7.25
N GLY A 32 7.05 5.71 7.29
CA GLY A 32 6.71 4.95 6.09
C GLY A 32 5.40 5.45 5.46
N VAL A 33 5.38 5.68 4.15
CA VAL A 33 4.14 5.95 3.39
C VAL A 33 3.82 4.72 2.57
N VAL A 34 2.73 4.05 2.92
CA VAL A 34 2.29 2.80 2.30
C VAL A 34 1.04 3.04 1.47
N GLY A 35 1.05 2.62 0.22
CA GLY A 35 -0.15 2.52 -0.59
C GLY A 35 -0.73 1.11 -0.55
N VAL A 36 -2.05 0.99 -0.55
CA VAL A 36 -2.78 -0.26 -0.71
C VAL A 36 -3.79 -0.08 -1.85
N VAL A 37 -3.67 -0.90 -2.88
CA VAL A 37 -4.60 -0.95 -4.02
C VAL A 37 -5.51 -2.15 -3.85
N GLY A 38 -6.80 -1.89 -3.74
CA GLY A 38 -7.78 -2.89 -3.38
C GLY A 38 -9.16 -2.28 -3.12
N GLY A 39 -10.15 -3.13 -2.90
CA GLY A 39 -11.53 -2.71 -2.71
C GLY A 39 -12.26 -2.52 -4.03
N SER A 40 -13.02 -3.56 -4.41
CA SER A 40 -14.06 -3.54 -5.44
C SER A 40 -15.43 -3.30 -4.81
N GLU A 41 -16.47 -3.28 -5.64
CA GLU A 41 -17.86 -3.20 -5.17
C GLU A 41 -18.19 -4.29 -4.15
N ASP A 42 -17.84 -5.54 -4.47
CA ASP A 42 -18.13 -6.71 -3.61
C ASP A 42 -17.15 -6.91 -2.43
N TYR A 43 -15.92 -6.38 -2.53
CA TYR A 43 -14.82 -6.69 -1.59
C TYR A 43 -14.25 -5.42 -0.94
N ALA A 44 -15.13 -4.52 -0.48
CA ALA A 44 -14.74 -3.24 0.10
C ALA A 44 -13.95 -3.36 1.41
N ASP A 45 -14.12 -4.45 2.16
CA ASP A 45 -13.47 -4.70 3.45
C ASP A 45 -12.04 -5.24 3.31
N ALA A 46 -11.75 -5.99 2.24
CA ALA A 46 -10.45 -6.59 1.99
C ALA A 46 -9.25 -5.62 2.16
N PRO A 47 -9.21 -4.41 1.54
CA PRO A 47 -8.08 -3.50 1.69
C PRO A 47 -7.85 -3.04 3.14
N ILE A 48 -8.88 -3.03 3.99
CA ILE A 48 -8.78 -2.59 5.39
C ILE A 48 -7.72 -3.39 6.15
N PHE A 49 -7.67 -4.71 5.96
CA PHE A 49 -6.74 -5.57 6.71
C PHE A 49 -5.28 -5.25 6.38
N ALA A 50 -4.95 -5.14 5.09
CA ALA A 50 -3.61 -4.78 4.65
C ALA A 50 -3.24 -3.36 5.10
N SER A 51 -4.17 -2.41 4.98
CA SER A 51 -3.96 -1.02 5.38
C SER A 51 -3.73 -0.87 6.88
N MET A 52 -4.55 -1.53 7.70
CA MET A 52 -4.41 -1.48 9.16
C MET A 52 -3.19 -2.24 9.65
N ALA A 53 -2.81 -3.33 8.99
CA ALA A 53 -1.55 -4.03 9.29
C ALA A 53 -0.35 -3.12 9.03
N ALA A 54 -0.33 -2.40 7.90
CA ALA A 54 0.71 -1.42 7.61
C ALA A 54 0.78 -0.30 8.66
N TYR A 55 -0.38 0.30 9.00
CA TYR A 55 -0.47 1.35 10.01
C TYR A 55 0.05 0.85 11.37
N ARG A 56 -0.43 -0.30 11.85
CA ARG A 56 -0.02 -0.89 13.14
C ARG A 56 1.44 -1.33 13.18
N THR A 57 2.04 -1.65 12.03
CA THR A 57 3.47 -2.00 11.93
C THR A 57 4.39 -0.77 11.97
N GLY A 58 3.82 0.44 11.89
CA GLY A 58 4.57 1.70 12.01
C GLY A 58 4.62 2.53 10.73
N ALA A 59 3.78 2.24 9.73
CA ALA A 59 3.56 3.19 8.64
C ALA A 59 2.92 4.46 9.19
N HIS A 60 3.44 5.62 8.82
CA HIS A 60 2.90 6.90 9.27
C HIS A 60 1.65 7.30 8.49
N LEU A 61 1.68 7.10 7.18
CA LEU A 61 0.53 7.36 6.29
C LEU A 61 0.22 6.08 5.54
N VAL A 62 -1.06 5.75 5.53
CA VAL A 62 -1.58 4.64 4.75
C VAL A 62 -2.63 5.18 3.78
N HIS A 63 -2.31 5.09 2.49
CA HIS A 63 -3.18 5.49 1.41
C HIS A 63 -3.89 4.25 0.89
N VAL A 64 -5.22 4.30 0.82
CA VAL A 64 -6.04 3.23 0.25
C VAL A 64 -6.61 3.69 -1.08
N PHE A 65 -6.36 2.95 -2.13
CA PHE A 65 -6.82 3.21 -3.48
C PHE A 65 -7.86 2.19 -3.88
N CYS A 66 -9.11 2.61 -3.95
CA CYS A 66 -10.26 1.75 -4.13
C CYS A 66 -11.22 2.29 -5.19
N VAL A 67 -12.21 1.48 -5.55
CA VAL A 67 -13.37 1.98 -6.32
C VAL A 67 -14.22 2.92 -5.45
N LYS A 68 -15.08 3.71 -6.09
CA LYS A 68 -15.86 4.75 -5.42
C LYS A 68 -16.84 4.16 -4.40
N GLU A 69 -17.39 3.00 -4.73
CA GLU A 69 -18.38 2.23 -3.98
C GLU A 69 -17.80 1.74 -2.65
N ALA A 70 -16.53 1.32 -2.66
CA ALA A 70 -15.81 0.85 -1.48
C ALA A 70 -15.34 1.97 -0.54
N ALA A 71 -15.30 3.23 -1.02
CA ALA A 71 -14.65 4.31 -0.29
C ALA A 71 -15.36 4.70 1.01
N ILE A 72 -16.70 4.71 1.04
CA ILE A 72 -17.45 5.01 2.26
C ILE A 72 -17.25 3.90 3.30
N PRO A 73 -17.47 2.61 2.99
CA PRO A 73 -17.19 1.51 3.91
C PRO A 73 -15.78 1.56 4.52
N ILE A 74 -14.75 1.77 3.70
CA ILE A 74 -13.35 1.83 4.17
C ILE A 74 -13.13 3.05 5.08
N LYS A 75 -13.64 4.23 4.71
CA LYS A 75 -13.54 5.45 5.55
C LYS A 75 -14.24 5.31 6.88
N SER A 76 -15.34 4.57 6.93
CA SER A 76 -16.07 4.30 8.17
C SER A 76 -15.31 3.41 9.15
N PHE A 77 -14.29 2.68 8.69
CA PHE A 77 -13.52 1.77 9.55
C PHE A 77 -12.50 2.49 10.43
N SER A 78 -11.73 3.43 9.87
CA SER A 78 -10.78 4.21 10.66
C SER A 78 -10.51 5.59 10.02
N PRO A 79 -10.50 6.68 10.81
CA PRO A 79 -10.11 8.00 10.34
C PRO A 79 -8.60 8.12 10.06
N ASP A 80 -7.78 7.15 10.49
CA ASP A 80 -6.34 7.13 10.24
C ASP A 80 -5.99 6.80 8.77
N LEU A 81 -6.93 6.18 8.04
CA LEU A 81 -6.72 5.78 6.65
C LEU A 81 -7.05 6.92 5.68
N ILE A 82 -6.15 7.19 4.74
CA ILE A 82 -6.39 8.17 3.68
C ILE A 82 -6.94 7.44 2.47
N VAL A 83 -8.26 7.52 2.27
CA VAL A 83 -8.96 6.73 1.24
C VAL A 83 -9.24 7.55 -0.01
N HIS A 84 -8.75 7.03 -1.14
CA HIS A 84 -8.77 7.61 -2.48
C HIS A 84 -9.67 6.78 -3.41
N PRO A 85 -10.89 7.24 -3.73
CA PRO A 85 -11.80 6.58 -4.67
C PRO A 85 -11.38 6.83 -6.12
N LEU A 86 -10.19 6.33 -6.50
CA LEU A 86 -9.55 6.65 -7.78
C LEU A 86 -9.31 5.44 -8.67
N LEU A 87 -9.59 4.21 -8.22
CA LEU A 87 -9.19 3.00 -8.95
C LEU A 87 -9.87 2.85 -10.32
N ASN A 88 -11.09 3.40 -10.46
CA ASN A 88 -11.84 3.49 -11.71
C ASN A 88 -11.62 4.82 -12.47
N SER A 89 -10.76 5.72 -11.98
CA SER A 89 -10.47 6.99 -12.63
C SER A 89 -9.43 6.83 -13.74
N LYS A 90 -9.60 7.55 -14.86
CA LYS A 90 -8.64 7.59 -15.97
C LYS A 90 -7.27 8.17 -15.58
N ASN A 91 -7.21 8.94 -14.49
CA ASN A 91 -5.99 9.61 -14.04
C ASN A 91 -5.27 8.89 -12.89
N PHE A 92 -5.74 7.70 -12.50
CA PHE A 92 -5.27 6.93 -11.35
C PHE A 92 -3.74 6.88 -11.22
N SER A 93 -3.03 6.62 -12.32
CA SER A 93 -1.61 6.31 -12.28
C SER A 93 -0.68 7.51 -12.10
N ASN A 94 -1.10 8.72 -12.48
CA ASN A 94 -0.24 9.91 -12.46
C ASN A 94 -0.11 10.52 -11.05
N ASP A 95 -1.16 10.42 -10.24
CA ASP A 95 -1.23 11.10 -8.95
C ASP A 95 -0.49 10.35 -7.82
N ILE A 96 -0.29 9.04 -7.98
CA ILE A 96 0.17 8.13 -6.91
C ILE A 96 1.69 8.04 -6.82
N SER A 97 2.34 8.16 -7.98
CA SER A 97 3.73 7.75 -8.17
C SER A 97 4.76 8.55 -7.36
N LYS A 98 4.43 9.77 -6.90
CA LYS A 98 5.35 10.65 -6.18
C LYS A 98 5.25 10.58 -4.65
N LEU A 99 4.26 9.86 -4.13
CA LEU A 99 3.87 9.95 -2.72
C LEU A 99 4.29 8.75 -1.88
N LEU A 100 4.55 7.60 -2.50
CA LEU A 100 4.63 6.32 -1.80
C LEU A 100 6.08 5.84 -1.62
N HIS A 101 6.31 5.12 -0.52
CA HIS A 101 7.56 4.39 -0.29
C HIS A 101 7.44 2.91 -0.66
N THR A 102 6.24 2.35 -0.59
CA THR A 102 5.93 0.96 -0.96
C THR A 102 4.46 0.86 -1.33
N LEU A 103 4.11 -0.13 -2.15
CA LEU A 103 2.75 -0.39 -2.59
C LEU A 103 2.38 -1.85 -2.37
N VAL A 104 1.17 -2.08 -1.86
CA VAL A 104 0.53 -3.40 -1.81
C VAL A 104 -0.59 -3.40 -2.84
N ILE A 105 -0.67 -4.43 -3.68
CA ILE A 105 -1.70 -4.57 -4.72
C ILE A 105 -2.43 -5.90 -4.52
N GLY A 106 -3.76 -5.89 -4.63
CA GLY A 106 -4.54 -7.11 -4.82
C GLY A 106 -5.55 -7.43 -3.72
N SER A 107 -5.64 -6.58 -2.68
CA SER A 107 -6.59 -6.80 -1.58
C SER A 107 -8.03 -6.51 -2.00
N GLY A 108 -8.71 -7.51 -2.57
CA GLY A 108 -10.09 -7.38 -3.05
C GLY A 108 -10.24 -6.47 -4.28
N VAL A 109 -9.28 -6.49 -5.20
CA VAL A 109 -9.33 -5.69 -6.45
C VAL A 109 -10.48 -6.11 -7.40
N GLY A 110 -10.94 -7.35 -7.30
CA GLY A 110 -11.90 -7.93 -8.25
C GLY A 110 -11.24 -8.36 -9.56
N ARG A 111 -12.05 -8.51 -10.62
CA ARG A 111 -11.62 -8.99 -11.95
C ARG A 111 -12.08 -8.09 -13.10
N ASP A 112 -12.46 -6.86 -12.79
CA ASP A 112 -12.82 -5.88 -13.80
C ASP A 112 -11.59 -5.55 -14.67
N GLU A 113 -11.70 -5.77 -15.97
CA GLU A 113 -10.57 -5.63 -16.91
C GLU A 113 -10.02 -4.22 -16.95
N TYR A 114 -10.88 -3.21 -16.77
CA TYR A 114 -10.48 -1.81 -16.78
C TYR A 114 -9.66 -1.46 -15.53
N ILE A 115 -10.09 -1.93 -14.35
CA ILE A 115 -9.32 -1.80 -13.11
C ILE A 115 -7.96 -2.52 -13.23
N LEU A 116 -7.94 -3.75 -13.74
CA LEU A 116 -6.69 -4.49 -13.93
C LEU A 116 -5.75 -3.78 -14.91
N SER A 117 -6.28 -3.19 -15.98
CA SER A 117 -5.52 -2.35 -16.91
C SER A 117 -4.91 -1.12 -16.22
N ASN A 118 -5.67 -0.42 -15.37
CA ASN A 118 -5.18 0.72 -14.60
C ASN A 118 -4.06 0.31 -13.63
N ILE A 119 -4.20 -0.83 -12.98
CA ILE A 119 -3.18 -1.39 -12.07
C ILE A 119 -1.91 -1.74 -12.84
N LYS A 120 -2.03 -2.38 -14.01
CA LYS A 120 -0.89 -2.68 -14.87
C LYS A 120 -0.15 -1.41 -15.28
N GLN A 121 -0.88 -0.38 -15.70
CA GLN A 121 -0.30 0.92 -16.05
C GLN A 121 0.40 1.57 -14.85
N LEU A 122 -0.18 1.50 -13.64
CA LEU A 122 0.46 1.98 -12.42
C LEU A 122 1.77 1.23 -12.16
N ILE A 123 1.78 -0.11 -12.21
CA ILE A 123 2.98 -0.92 -12.03
C ILE A 123 4.07 -0.50 -13.03
N ASP A 124 3.72 -0.33 -14.30
CA ASP A 124 4.66 0.10 -15.34
C ASP A 124 5.25 1.49 -15.06
N ILE A 125 4.43 2.43 -14.57
CA ILE A 125 4.89 3.77 -14.19
C ILE A 125 5.84 3.70 -12.98
N LEU A 126 5.48 2.95 -11.95
CA LEU A 126 6.29 2.82 -10.74
C LEU A 126 7.63 2.12 -11.00
N ARG A 127 7.67 1.14 -11.92
CA ARG A 127 8.90 0.45 -12.31
C ARG A 127 9.86 1.31 -13.12
N LYS A 128 9.36 2.33 -13.82
CA LYS A 128 10.17 3.22 -14.68
C LYS A 128 10.75 4.43 -13.95
N GLN A 129 10.46 4.60 -12.66
CA GLN A 129 11.04 5.69 -11.87
C GLN A 129 12.52 5.47 -11.59
N ASP A 130 13.29 6.56 -11.45
CA ASP A 130 14.72 6.52 -11.11
C ASP A 130 14.98 5.72 -9.81
N LYS A 131 14.04 5.82 -8.86
CA LYS A 131 14.02 5.00 -7.64
C LYS A 131 12.79 4.10 -7.68
N PRO A 132 12.91 2.83 -8.06
CA PRO A 132 11.77 1.94 -8.14
C PRO A 132 11.15 1.73 -6.76
N ILE A 133 9.83 1.86 -6.70
CA ILE A 133 9.05 1.61 -5.49
C ILE A 133 8.87 0.10 -5.32
N PRO A 134 9.21 -0.48 -4.15
CA PRO A 134 8.88 -1.88 -3.85
C PRO A 134 7.37 -2.13 -3.93
N ILE A 135 6.99 -3.21 -4.61
CA ILE A 135 5.59 -3.62 -4.78
C ILE A 135 5.42 -5.02 -4.20
N VAL A 136 4.45 -5.18 -3.31
CA VAL A 136 3.93 -6.47 -2.87
C VAL A 136 2.65 -6.75 -3.66
N ILE A 137 2.61 -7.87 -4.37
CA ILE A 137 1.43 -8.30 -5.12
C ILE A 137 0.84 -9.50 -4.39
N ASP A 138 -0.41 -9.38 -3.99
CA ASP A 138 -1.14 -10.36 -3.19
C ASP A 138 -2.45 -10.79 -3.88
N VAL A 139 -2.93 -11.99 -3.55
CA VAL A 139 -4.20 -12.59 -4.01
C VAL A 139 -4.47 -12.36 -5.51
N ASN A 140 -5.50 -11.58 -5.83
CA ASN A 140 -5.98 -11.37 -7.20
C ASN A 140 -5.05 -10.47 -8.03
N GLY A 141 -4.02 -9.86 -7.43
CA GLY A 141 -3.00 -9.13 -8.17
C GLY A 141 -2.06 -10.03 -8.99
N LEU A 142 -2.06 -11.35 -8.75
CA LEU A 142 -1.20 -12.34 -9.43
C LEU A 142 -1.82 -12.93 -10.71
N PHE A 143 -3.04 -12.53 -11.06
CA PHE A 143 -3.76 -12.98 -12.25
C PHE A 143 -3.54 -12.02 -13.43
#